data_AF-A0A4S0RNF4-F1
#
_entry.id   AF-A0A4S0RNF4-F1
#
_cell.length_a   1.000
_cell.length_b   1.000
_cell.length_c   1.000
_cell.angle_alpha   90.00
_cell.angle_beta   90.00
_cell.angle_gamma   90.00
#
_symmetry.space_group_name_H-M   'P 1'
#
loop_
_entity.id
_entity.type
_entity.pdbx_description
1 polymer ?
#
loop_
_entity_poly.entity_id
_entity_poly.type
_entity_poly.pdbx_seq_one_letter_code
_entity_poly.pdbx_strand_id
1 'polypeptide(L)'
;LAGHDSDSFSRWQAFNTLLTDALIAAFRQVLGGKPPAFAQRLTELAGRIAADETLEPAYRALALSLPGEADIARDIGKGIDPDAILAAREALALAIARANRENFTGLYERLADKGPFSPDAASAGRRALRNILLDYLALLPEGAALAATHFRSASNMTDRAAALTVLAHRHAGSAEAQQALADFEAKYRNDALVMDKWFQIQAGVPGPKTVETV
;
A
#
# COMPACT_ATOMS: atom_id res chain seq x y z
N LEU A 1 -12.81 20.70 5.13
CA LEU A 1 -11.85 20.10 6.09
C LEU A 1 -10.74 19.37 5.33
N ALA A 2 -10.89 18.09 4.94
CA ALA A 2 -9.80 17.30 4.28
C ALA A 2 -9.04 18.00 3.12
N GLY A 3 -9.73 18.78 2.28
CA GLY A 3 -9.12 19.48 1.14
C GLY A 3 -8.73 20.94 1.37
N HIS A 4 -9.08 21.56 2.50
CA HIS A 4 -9.03 23.03 2.65
C HIS A 4 -8.60 23.53 4.04
N ASP A 5 -8.39 22.65 5.01
CA ASP A 5 -7.95 23.06 6.36
C ASP A 5 -6.48 23.52 6.33
N SER A 6 -6.13 24.53 7.12
CA SER A 6 -4.74 24.98 7.27
C SER A 6 -3.91 24.02 8.12
N ASP A 7 -4.55 23.24 8.99
CA ASP A 7 -3.88 22.25 9.81
C ASP A 7 -3.75 20.91 9.09
N SER A 8 -2.51 20.46 8.89
CA SER A 8 -2.22 19.21 8.16
C SER A 8 -2.77 18.00 8.90
N PHE A 9 -2.71 17.98 10.23
CA PHE A 9 -3.27 16.87 11.02
C PHE A 9 -4.79 16.77 10.83
N SER A 10 -5.51 17.89 10.88
CA SER A 10 -6.95 17.95 10.66
C SER A 10 -7.35 17.53 9.25
N ARG A 11 -6.54 17.86 8.23
CA ARG A 11 -6.74 17.34 6.86
C ARG A 11 -6.61 15.83 6.82
N TRP A 12 -5.55 15.28 7.43
CA TRP A 12 -5.29 13.85 7.46
C TRP A 12 -6.37 13.10 8.21
N GLN A 13 -6.73 13.55 9.41
CA GLN A 13 -7.76 12.92 10.24
C GLN A 13 -9.10 12.88 9.50
N ALA A 14 -9.50 13.99 8.87
CA ALA A 14 -10.74 14.03 8.10
C ALA A 14 -10.74 13.05 6.92
N PHE A 15 -9.61 12.91 6.21
CA PHE A 15 -9.52 11.94 5.12
C PHE A 15 -9.51 10.49 5.63
N ASN A 16 -8.78 10.23 6.72
CA ASN A 16 -8.74 8.91 7.34
C ASN A 16 -10.13 8.47 7.83
N THR A 17 -10.92 9.36 8.44
CA THR A 17 -12.32 9.08 8.80
C THR A 17 -13.15 8.71 7.57
N LEU A 18 -13.01 9.44 6.46
CA LEU A 18 -13.74 9.13 5.22
C LEU A 18 -13.36 7.75 4.65
N LEU A 19 -12.08 7.39 4.72
CA LEU A 19 -11.62 6.05 4.29
C LEU A 19 -12.19 4.96 5.22
N THR A 20 -12.13 5.15 6.54
CA THR A 20 -12.68 4.22 7.52
C THR A 20 -14.17 4.00 7.31
N ASP A 21 -14.96 5.07 7.18
CA ASP A 21 -16.40 4.98 6.95
C ASP A 21 -16.73 4.22 5.66
N ALA A 22 -15.98 4.50 4.59
CA ALA A 22 -16.12 3.80 3.31
C ALA A 22 -15.76 2.31 3.42
N LEU A 23 -14.72 1.96 4.18
CA LEU A 23 -14.30 0.57 4.40
C LEU A 23 -15.32 -0.20 5.24
N ILE A 24 -15.88 0.40 6.27
CA ILE A 24 -16.94 -0.22 7.08
C ILE A 24 -18.21 -0.43 6.25
N ALA A 25 -18.57 0.53 5.39
CA ALA A 25 -19.69 0.39 4.47
C ALA A 25 -19.44 -0.74 3.45
N ALA A 26 -18.25 -0.80 2.86
CA ALA A 26 -17.85 -1.87 1.94
C ALA A 26 -17.82 -3.24 2.62
N PHE A 27 -17.30 -3.35 3.84
CA PHE A 27 -17.35 -4.56 4.66
C PHE A 27 -18.78 -5.10 4.80
N ARG A 28 -19.74 -4.22 5.14
CA ARG A 28 -21.16 -4.59 5.25
C ARG A 28 -21.76 -5.04 3.91
N GLN A 29 -21.32 -4.45 2.80
CA GLN A 29 -21.73 -4.86 1.46
C GLN A 29 -21.21 -6.27 1.14
N VAL A 30 -19.92 -6.54 1.41
CA VAL A 30 -19.31 -7.86 1.21
C VAL A 30 -20.04 -8.94 2.01
N LEU A 31 -20.30 -8.71 3.30
CA LEU A 31 -21.08 -9.63 4.13
C LEU A 31 -22.49 -9.90 3.57
N GLY A 32 -23.10 -8.89 2.96
CA GLY A 32 -24.40 -9.00 2.30
C GLY A 32 -24.37 -9.59 0.89
N GLY A 33 -23.21 -10.09 0.43
CA GLY A 33 -23.03 -10.63 -0.92
C GLY A 33 -23.11 -9.57 -2.03
N LYS A 34 -22.89 -8.30 -1.72
CA LYS A 34 -22.91 -7.18 -2.67
C LYS A 34 -21.49 -6.70 -2.98
N PRO A 35 -21.22 -6.29 -4.22
CA PRO A 35 -19.92 -5.72 -4.55
C PRO A 35 -19.71 -4.39 -3.80
N PRO A 36 -18.50 -4.13 -3.28
CA PRO A 36 -18.13 -2.84 -2.73
C PRO A 36 -18.33 -1.69 -3.73
N ALA A 37 -18.87 -0.57 -3.26
CA ALA A 37 -19.01 0.64 -4.06
C ALA A 37 -18.50 1.86 -3.28
N PHE A 38 -17.76 2.72 -3.98
CA PHE A 38 -17.12 3.89 -3.39
C PHE A 38 -17.52 5.16 -4.12
N ALA A 39 -17.66 6.26 -3.38
CA ALA A 39 -17.97 7.55 -3.97
C ALA A 39 -16.78 8.04 -4.82
N GLN A 40 -17.04 8.44 -6.07
CA GLN A 40 -16.01 8.97 -6.97
C GLN A 40 -15.20 10.12 -6.35
N ARG A 41 -15.86 10.99 -5.58
CA ARG A 41 -15.20 12.10 -4.87
C ARG A 41 -14.13 11.63 -3.86
N LEU A 42 -14.29 10.44 -3.28
CA LEU A 42 -13.31 9.86 -2.36
C LEU A 42 -12.04 9.46 -3.10
N THR A 43 -12.17 8.74 -4.22
CA THR A 43 -11.04 8.31 -5.04
C THR A 43 -10.33 9.50 -5.71
N GLU A 44 -11.08 10.52 -6.14
CA GLU A 44 -10.52 11.78 -6.66
C GLU A 44 -9.79 12.58 -5.59
N LEU A 45 -10.27 12.56 -4.34
CA LEU A 45 -9.58 13.21 -3.23
C LEU A 45 -8.22 12.56 -2.96
N ALA A 46 -8.12 11.22 -3.02
CA ALA A 46 -6.85 10.52 -2.95
C ALA A 46 -5.87 11.02 -4.03
N GLY A 47 -6.33 11.13 -5.28
CA GLY A 47 -5.57 11.70 -6.39
C GLY A 47 -5.07 13.11 -6.14
N ARG A 48 -5.95 14.00 -5.64
CA ARG A 48 -5.60 15.39 -5.33
C ARG A 48 -4.57 15.49 -4.21
N ILE A 49 -4.74 14.71 -3.13
CA ILE A 49 -3.75 14.65 -2.04
C ILE A 49 -2.42 14.13 -2.60
N ALA A 50 -2.45 13.09 -3.43
CA ALA A 50 -1.26 12.55 -4.06
C ALA A 50 -0.55 13.58 -4.94
N ALA A 51 -1.26 14.50 -5.60
CA ALA A 51 -0.67 15.48 -6.52
C ALA A 51 -0.36 16.85 -5.88
N ASP A 52 -0.76 17.10 -4.63
CA ASP A 52 -0.58 18.37 -3.94
C ASP A 52 0.89 18.57 -3.53
N GLU A 53 1.67 19.27 -4.35
CA GLU A 53 3.08 19.54 -4.11
C GLU A 53 3.34 20.55 -2.98
N THR A 54 2.31 21.20 -2.46
CA THR A 54 2.43 22.04 -1.25
C THR A 54 2.54 21.20 0.02
N LEU A 55 2.19 19.92 -0.06
CA LEU A 55 2.31 18.95 1.02
C LEU A 55 3.62 18.17 0.93
N GLU A 56 4.25 17.96 2.09
CA GLU A 56 5.44 17.12 2.17
C GLU A 56 5.15 15.68 1.71
N PRO A 57 6.11 15.02 1.02
CA PRO A 57 5.93 13.64 0.57
C PRO A 57 5.55 12.65 1.68
N ALA A 58 6.11 12.80 2.89
CA ALA A 58 5.79 11.95 4.04
C ALA A 58 4.31 12.08 4.44
N TYR A 59 3.78 13.31 4.45
CA TYR A 59 2.36 13.55 4.72
C TYR A 59 1.47 12.91 3.66
N ARG A 60 1.81 13.09 2.38
CA ARG A 60 1.06 12.50 1.25
C ARG A 60 1.05 10.97 1.35
N ALA A 61 2.18 10.35 1.68
CA ALA A 61 2.27 8.90 1.89
C ALA A 61 1.37 8.44 3.05
N LEU A 62 1.43 9.13 4.19
CA LEU A 62 0.61 8.83 5.36
C LEU A 62 -0.89 8.98 5.06
N ALA A 63 -1.29 10.04 4.37
CA ALA A 63 -2.68 10.28 4.00
C ALA A 63 -3.21 9.26 2.98
N LEU A 64 -2.36 8.73 2.10
CA LEU A 64 -2.73 7.70 1.14
C LEU A 64 -2.69 6.28 1.71
N SER A 65 -2.17 6.09 2.92
CA SER A 65 -2.16 4.79 3.59
C SER A 65 -3.58 4.45 4.05
N LEU A 66 -4.13 3.32 3.59
CA LEU A 66 -5.46 2.89 4.02
C LEU A 66 -5.44 2.49 5.50
N PRO A 67 -6.55 2.72 6.23
CA PRO A 67 -6.72 2.22 7.59
C PRO A 67 -6.35 0.73 7.72
N GLY A 68 -5.70 0.39 8.84
CA GLY A 68 -5.29 -0.97 9.15
C GLY A 68 -6.48 -1.88 9.49
N GLU A 69 -6.33 -3.18 9.25
CA GLU A 69 -7.41 -4.16 9.47
C GLU A 69 -7.87 -4.20 10.92
N ALA A 70 -6.93 -4.11 11.88
CA ALA A 70 -7.24 -4.04 13.31
C ALA A 70 -8.02 -2.78 13.69
N ASP A 71 -7.74 -1.63 13.06
CA ASP A 71 -8.48 -0.39 13.30
C ASP A 71 -9.91 -0.48 12.77
N ILE A 72 -10.07 -1.00 11.56
CA ILE A 72 -11.39 -1.23 10.96
C ILE A 72 -12.20 -2.22 11.81
N ALA A 73 -11.59 -3.32 12.25
CA ALA A 73 -12.22 -4.32 13.10
C ALA A 73 -12.68 -3.72 14.45
N ARG A 74 -11.85 -2.86 15.06
CA ARG A 74 -12.17 -2.14 16.29
C ARG A 74 -13.40 -1.24 16.10
N ASP A 75 -13.48 -0.51 15.00
CA ASP A 75 -14.60 0.40 14.72
C ASP A 75 -15.89 -0.35 14.34
N ILE A 76 -15.78 -1.55 13.74
CA ILE A 76 -16.91 -2.46 13.52
C ILE A 76 -17.46 -2.99 14.86
N GLY A 77 -16.58 -3.35 15.79
CA GLY A 77 -16.87 -3.73 17.17
C GLY A 77 -17.52 -5.11 17.39
N LYS A 78 -18.29 -5.64 16.43
CA LYS A 78 -18.90 -6.99 16.54
C LYS A 78 -19.19 -7.62 15.18
N GLY A 79 -19.25 -8.95 15.14
CA GLY A 79 -19.50 -9.70 13.90
C GLY A 79 -18.39 -9.50 12.88
N ILE A 80 -17.14 -9.45 13.37
CA ILE A 80 -15.96 -9.17 12.56
C ILE A 80 -15.65 -10.40 11.70
N ASP A 81 -15.63 -10.19 10.39
CA ASP A 81 -15.17 -11.15 9.40
C ASP A 81 -13.87 -10.59 8.77
N PRO A 82 -12.70 -11.20 9.04
CA PRO A 82 -11.43 -10.69 8.53
C PRO A 82 -11.34 -10.75 7.00
N ASP A 83 -11.94 -11.74 6.36
CA ASP A 83 -11.93 -11.87 4.91
C ASP A 83 -12.76 -10.77 4.26
N ALA A 84 -13.89 -10.40 4.88
CA ALA A 84 -14.70 -9.27 4.42
C ALA A 84 -13.99 -7.92 4.59
N ILE A 85 -13.17 -7.75 5.64
CA ILE A 85 -12.33 -6.55 5.82
C ILE A 85 -11.26 -6.49 4.74
N LEU A 86 -10.53 -7.59 4.51
CA LEU A 86 -9.52 -7.68 3.47
C LEU A 86 -10.12 -7.37 2.10
N ALA A 87 -11.25 -8.00 1.75
CA ALA A 87 -11.95 -7.76 0.49
C ALA A 87 -12.37 -6.29 0.31
N ALA A 88 -12.84 -5.64 1.38
CA ALA A 88 -13.19 -4.21 1.35
C ALA A 88 -11.96 -3.32 1.11
N ARG A 89 -10.83 -3.62 1.78
CA ARG A 89 -9.57 -2.88 1.61
C ARG A 89 -9.00 -3.03 0.21
N GLU A 90 -8.95 -4.25 -0.31
CA GLU A 90 -8.50 -4.53 -1.68
C GLU A 90 -9.37 -3.84 -2.73
N ALA A 91 -10.70 -3.85 -2.53
CA ALA A 91 -11.62 -3.17 -3.43
C ALA A 91 -11.43 -1.64 -3.43
N LEU A 92 -11.24 -1.02 -2.27
CA LEU A 92 -10.99 0.42 -2.17
C LEU A 92 -9.64 0.78 -2.79
N ALA A 93 -8.59 -0.01 -2.50
CA ALA A 93 -7.27 0.21 -3.06
C ALA A 93 -7.31 0.18 -4.60
N LEU A 94 -7.97 -0.84 -5.16
CA LEU A 94 -8.15 -0.97 -6.61
C LEU A 94 -8.97 0.17 -7.21
N ALA A 95 -10.01 0.65 -6.52
CA ALA A 95 -10.82 1.78 -6.96
C ALA A 95 -9.99 3.07 -7.03
N ILE A 96 -9.18 3.35 -6.00
CA ILE A 96 -8.26 4.49 -5.97
C ILE A 96 -7.22 4.37 -7.09
N ALA A 97 -6.60 3.21 -7.25
CA ALA A 97 -5.58 2.96 -8.28
C ALA A 97 -6.14 3.17 -9.70
N ARG A 98 -7.33 2.65 -9.98
CA ARG A 98 -7.99 2.80 -11.29
C ARG A 98 -8.32 4.24 -11.61
N ALA A 99 -8.91 4.96 -10.65
CA ALA A 99 -9.28 6.36 -10.83
C ALA A 99 -8.07 7.29 -11.03
N ASN A 100 -6.88 6.90 -10.56
CA ASN A 100 -5.70 7.75 -10.53
C ASN A 100 -4.49 7.18 -11.30
N ARG A 101 -4.70 6.19 -12.18
CA ARG A 101 -3.62 5.47 -12.88
C ARG A 101 -2.55 6.39 -13.45
N GLU A 102 -2.95 7.35 -14.29
CA GLU A 102 -2.01 8.23 -14.99
C GLU A 102 -1.24 9.12 -14.02
N ASN A 103 -1.95 9.74 -13.06
CA ASN A 103 -1.37 10.60 -12.04
C ASN A 103 -0.38 9.84 -11.15
N PHE A 104 -0.76 8.65 -10.68
CA PHE A 104 0.08 7.83 -9.82
C PHE A 104 1.32 7.31 -10.55
N THR A 105 1.16 6.90 -11.82
CA THR A 105 2.28 6.45 -12.66
C THR A 105 3.30 7.57 -12.83
N GLY A 106 2.85 8.75 -13.30
CA GLY A 106 3.75 9.88 -13.53
C GLY A 106 4.43 10.35 -12.23
N LEU A 107 3.72 10.34 -11.11
CA LEU A 107 4.30 10.70 -9.81
C LEU A 107 5.33 9.66 -9.32
N TYR A 108 5.01 8.37 -9.44
CA TYR A 108 5.90 7.26 -9.07
C TYR A 108 7.23 7.32 -9.83
N GLU A 109 7.18 7.66 -11.12
CA GLU A 109 8.36 7.84 -11.97
C GLU A 109 9.19 9.06 -11.55
N ARG A 110 8.55 10.22 -11.28
CA ARG A 110 9.24 11.43 -10.80
C ARG A 110 9.89 11.25 -9.43
N LEU A 111 9.32 10.39 -8.59
CA LEU A 111 9.88 10.08 -7.27
C LEU A 111 11.06 9.12 -7.31
N ALA A 112 11.42 8.56 -8.48
CA ALA A 112 12.58 7.70 -8.59
C ALA A 112 13.87 8.44 -8.22
N ASP A 113 14.49 8.03 -7.12
CA ASP A 113 15.78 8.56 -6.70
C ASP A 113 16.90 8.03 -7.59
N LYS A 114 17.58 8.95 -8.28
CA LYS A 114 18.78 8.68 -9.09
C LYS A 114 20.08 9.03 -8.37
N GLY A 115 19.98 9.60 -7.17
CA GLY A 115 21.12 9.98 -6.33
C GLY A 115 21.54 8.88 -5.34
N PRO A 116 22.64 9.10 -4.60
CA PRO A 116 23.02 8.21 -3.51
C PRO A 116 21.93 8.15 -2.43
N PHE A 117 21.85 7.02 -1.72
CA PHE A 117 20.93 6.86 -0.61
C PHE A 117 21.18 7.92 0.48
N SER A 118 20.11 8.55 0.96
CA SER A 118 20.14 9.43 2.13
C SER A 118 19.07 9.01 3.15
N PRO A 119 19.42 8.93 4.45
CA PRO A 119 18.48 8.63 5.52
C PRO A 119 17.70 9.86 6.01
N ASP A 120 17.93 11.05 5.45
CA ASP A 120 17.23 12.28 5.86
C ASP A 120 15.70 12.19 5.70
N ALA A 121 14.97 13.03 6.42
CA ALA A 121 13.51 13.01 6.48
C ALA A 121 12.85 13.27 5.11
N ALA A 122 13.42 14.16 4.28
CA ALA A 122 12.87 14.48 2.97
C ALA A 122 12.99 13.28 2.01
N SER A 123 14.17 12.66 1.98
CA SER A 123 14.46 11.44 1.22
C SER A 123 13.61 10.26 1.70
N ALA A 124 13.43 10.12 3.02
CA ALA A 124 12.54 9.11 3.60
C ALA A 124 11.07 9.32 3.19
N GLY A 125 10.58 10.55 3.24
CA GLY A 125 9.24 10.90 2.80
C GLY A 125 8.99 10.60 1.33
N ARG A 126 9.97 10.89 0.46
CA ARG A 126 9.88 10.58 -0.98
C ARG A 126 9.81 9.08 -1.24
N ARG A 127 10.63 8.28 -0.55
CA ARG A 127 10.55 6.80 -0.61
C ARG A 127 9.21 6.29 -0.10
N ALA A 128 8.72 6.80 1.03
CA ALA A 128 7.42 6.43 1.58
C ALA A 128 6.29 6.67 0.57
N LEU A 129 6.26 7.86 -0.05
CA LEU A 129 5.25 8.18 -1.07
C LEU A 129 5.37 7.27 -2.28
N ARG A 130 6.60 7.05 -2.77
CA ARG A 130 6.83 6.16 -3.92
C ARG A 130 6.38 4.73 -3.65
N ASN A 131 6.60 4.22 -2.44
CA ASN A 131 6.25 2.86 -2.05
C ASN A 131 4.75 2.68 -1.86
N ILE A 132 4.04 3.70 -1.35
CA ILE A 132 2.57 3.69 -1.33
C ILE A 132 2.00 3.73 -2.75
N LEU A 133 2.58 4.51 -3.66
CA LEU A 133 2.14 4.51 -5.06
C LEU A 133 2.43 3.17 -5.75
N LEU A 134 3.54 2.51 -5.44
CA LEU A 134 3.84 1.17 -5.93
C LEU A 134 2.75 0.17 -5.53
N ASP A 135 2.32 0.21 -4.28
CA ASP A 135 1.26 -0.65 -3.74
C ASP A 135 -0.06 -0.51 -4.54
N TYR A 136 -0.49 0.73 -4.82
CA TYR A 136 -1.65 0.99 -5.67
C TYR A 136 -1.44 0.56 -7.12
N LEU A 137 -0.29 0.89 -7.73
CA LEU A 137 -0.03 0.58 -9.14
C LEU A 137 0.12 -0.93 -9.37
N ALA A 138 0.57 -1.69 -8.37
CA ALA A 138 0.68 -3.14 -8.43
C ALA A 138 -0.69 -3.84 -8.58
N LEU A 139 -1.79 -3.19 -8.18
CA LEU A 139 -3.15 -3.71 -8.40
C LEU A 139 -3.64 -3.59 -9.85
N LEU A 140 -2.90 -2.89 -10.71
CA LEU A 140 -3.23 -2.68 -12.11
C LEU A 140 -2.51 -3.70 -13.01
N PRO A 141 -2.90 -3.83 -14.30
CA PRO A 141 -2.16 -4.64 -15.26
C PRO A 141 -0.67 -4.31 -15.26
N GLU A 142 0.18 -5.32 -15.43
CA GLU A 142 1.65 -5.24 -15.32
C GLU A 142 2.20 -4.90 -13.92
N GLY A 143 1.35 -4.93 -12.88
CA GLY A 143 1.73 -4.63 -11.51
C GLY A 143 2.88 -5.49 -10.96
N ALA A 144 2.86 -6.79 -11.25
CA ALA A 144 3.92 -7.72 -10.83
C ALA A 144 5.27 -7.33 -11.46
N ALA A 145 5.29 -7.02 -12.76
CA ALA A 145 6.49 -6.60 -13.47
C ALA A 145 7.03 -5.26 -12.96
N LEU A 146 6.15 -4.31 -12.62
CA LEU A 146 6.51 -3.03 -12.00
C LEU A 146 7.17 -3.24 -10.64
N ALA A 147 6.56 -4.04 -9.76
CA ALA A 147 7.09 -4.35 -8.43
C ALA A 147 8.41 -5.12 -8.50
N ALA A 148 8.55 -6.06 -9.43
CA ALA A 148 9.80 -6.78 -9.67
C ALA A 148 10.93 -5.85 -10.12
N THR A 149 10.61 -4.88 -10.98
CA THR A 149 11.57 -3.86 -11.42
C THR A 149 11.98 -2.95 -10.27
N HIS A 150 11.02 -2.54 -9.42
CA HIS A 150 11.31 -1.79 -8.20
C HIS A 150 12.25 -2.57 -7.26
N PHE A 151 11.94 -3.84 -6.99
CA PHE A 151 12.75 -4.72 -6.14
C PHE A 151 14.20 -4.85 -6.62
N ARG A 152 14.40 -5.11 -7.92
CA ARG A 152 15.74 -5.27 -8.52
C ARG A 152 16.53 -3.97 -8.54
N SER A 153 15.87 -2.84 -8.81
CA SER A 153 16.52 -1.53 -8.91
C SER A 153 16.74 -0.84 -7.57
N ALA A 154 16.08 -1.30 -6.49
CA ALA A 154 16.21 -0.72 -5.16
C ALA A 154 17.67 -0.72 -4.67
N SER A 155 18.18 0.46 -4.30
CA SER A 155 19.53 0.64 -3.75
C SER A 155 19.56 0.56 -2.22
N ASN A 156 18.40 0.51 -1.56
CA ASN A 156 18.25 0.54 -0.12
C ASN A 156 17.24 -0.51 0.37
N MET A 157 17.27 -0.81 1.67
CA MET A 157 16.42 -1.85 2.25
C MET A 157 14.94 -1.44 2.33
N THR A 158 14.62 -0.16 2.49
CA THR A 158 13.23 0.32 2.57
C THR A 158 12.47 0.02 1.28
N ASP A 159 13.02 0.40 0.14
CA ASP A 159 12.41 0.19 -1.18
C ASP A 159 12.40 -1.30 -1.56
N ARG A 160 13.49 -2.01 -1.25
CA ARG A 160 13.58 -3.46 -1.52
C ARG A 160 12.54 -4.23 -0.71
N ALA A 161 12.40 -3.95 0.58
CA ALA A 161 11.42 -4.60 1.43
C ALA A 161 9.99 -4.25 1.00
N ALA A 162 9.70 -2.99 0.69
CA ALA A 162 8.38 -2.57 0.20
C ALA A 162 7.99 -3.30 -1.09
N ALA A 163 8.89 -3.38 -2.07
CA ALA A 163 8.63 -4.11 -3.31
C ALA A 163 8.48 -5.63 -3.09
N LEU A 164 9.25 -6.22 -2.17
CA LEU A 164 9.09 -7.62 -1.81
C LEU A 164 7.73 -7.88 -1.15
N THR A 165 7.29 -7.01 -0.23
CA THR A 165 5.95 -7.08 0.37
C THR A 165 4.86 -7.02 -0.69
N VAL A 166 4.94 -6.07 -1.63
CA VAL A 166 3.97 -5.94 -2.72
C VAL A 166 3.91 -7.22 -3.56
N LEU A 167 5.07 -7.76 -3.95
CA LEU A 167 5.13 -9.01 -4.71
C LEU A 167 4.54 -10.18 -3.94
N ALA A 168 4.93 -10.36 -2.67
CA ALA A 168 4.46 -11.46 -1.84
C ALA A 168 2.96 -11.36 -1.55
N HIS A 169 2.45 -10.17 -1.25
CA HIS A 169 1.07 -9.98 -0.78
C HIS A 169 0.07 -9.82 -1.91
N ARG A 170 0.43 -9.13 -3.00
CA ARG A 170 -0.49 -8.84 -4.14
C ARG A 170 -0.35 -9.81 -5.30
N HIS A 171 0.82 -10.44 -5.43
CA HIS A 171 1.17 -11.32 -6.56
C HIS A 171 1.67 -12.69 -6.08
N ALA A 172 1.16 -13.16 -4.95
CA ALA A 172 1.45 -14.49 -4.41
C ALA A 172 1.34 -15.57 -5.50
N GLY A 173 2.41 -16.34 -5.69
CA GLY A 173 2.49 -17.41 -6.69
C GLY A 173 2.87 -16.98 -8.10
N SER A 174 3.07 -15.69 -8.39
CA SER A 174 3.67 -15.26 -9.65
C SER A 174 5.16 -15.61 -9.72
N ALA A 175 5.71 -15.73 -10.92
CA ALA A 175 7.13 -16.00 -11.11
C ALA A 175 8.00 -14.88 -10.53
N GLU A 176 7.56 -13.62 -10.64
CA GLU A 176 8.22 -12.46 -10.06
C GLU A 176 8.28 -12.53 -8.53
N ALA A 177 7.18 -12.94 -7.88
CA ALA A 177 7.14 -13.06 -6.43
C ALA A 177 8.05 -14.19 -5.92
N GLN A 178 7.98 -15.36 -6.56
CA GLN A 178 8.84 -16.50 -6.24
C GLN A 178 10.32 -16.16 -6.40
N GLN A 179 10.68 -15.51 -7.52
CA GLN A 179 12.06 -15.11 -7.77
C GLN A 179 12.55 -14.07 -6.77
N ALA A 180 11.73 -13.05 -6.45
CA ALA A 180 12.13 -12.01 -5.51
C ALA A 180 12.32 -12.56 -4.08
N LEU A 181 11.47 -13.47 -3.64
CA LEU A 181 11.61 -14.15 -2.34
C LEU A 181 12.90 -14.97 -2.27
N ALA A 182 13.18 -15.77 -3.31
CA ALA A 182 14.39 -16.57 -3.41
C ALA A 182 15.66 -15.70 -3.49
N ASP A 183 15.63 -14.63 -4.29
CA ASP A 183 16.76 -13.69 -4.42
C ASP A 183 17.04 -12.97 -3.09
N PHE A 184 16.00 -12.59 -2.35
CA PHE A 184 16.15 -11.94 -1.05
C PHE A 184 16.78 -12.90 -0.04
N GLU A 185 16.25 -14.11 0.11
CA GLU A 185 16.80 -15.13 0.99
C GLU A 185 18.26 -15.44 0.61
N ALA A 186 18.53 -15.75 -0.65
CA ALA A 186 19.87 -16.12 -1.12
C ALA A 186 20.91 -15.03 -0.78
N LYS A 187 20.51 -13.76 -0.91
CA LYS A 187 21.35 -12.60 -0.63
C LYS A 187 21.55 -12.34 0.87
N TYR A 188 20.52 -12.56 1.69
CA TYR A 188 20.49 -12.12 3.09
C TYR A 188 20.47 -13.24 4.12
N ARG A 189 20.54 -14.52 3.72
CA ARG A 189 20.48 -15.70 4.60
C ARG A 189 21.43 -15.70 5.80
N ASN A 190 22.53 -14.96 5.74
CA ASN A 190 23.52 -14.86 6.81
C ASN A 190 23.33 -13.63 7.72
N ASP A 191 22.29 -12.82 7.49
CA ASP A 191 21.93 -11.65 8.29
C ASP A 191 20.57 -11.90 8.95
N ALA A 192 20.60 -12.30 10.23
CA ALA A 192 19.41 -12.69 10.97
C ALA A 192 18.35 -11.57 11.03
N LEU A 193 18.75 -10.31 11.20
CA LEU A 193 17.82 -9.18 11.32
C LEU A 193 17.13 -8.87 9.99
N VAL A 194 17.82 -9.11 8.87
CA VAL A 194 17.22 -8.97 7.54
C VAL A 194 16.31 -10.16 7.23
N MET A 195 16.67 -11.36 7.67
CA MET A 195 15.83 -12.55 7.53
C MET A 195 14.54 -12.46 8.37
N ASP A 196 14.56 -11.83 9.55
CA ASP A 196 13.34 -11.55 10.31
C ASP A 196 12.30 -10.78 9.47
N LYS A 197 12.74 -9.82 8.64
CA LYS A 197 11.84 -9.09 7.72
C LYS A 197 11.27 -10.02 6.65
N TRP A 198 12.08 -10.92 6.12
CA TRP A 198 11.66 -11.89 5.13
C TRP A 198 10.60 -12.85 5.69
N PHE A 199 10.80 -13.35 6.91
CA PHE A 199 9.80 -14.17 7.61
C PHE A 199 8.52 -13.39 7.90
N GLN A 200 8.63 -12.15 8.40
CA GLN A 200 7.47 -11.28 8.65
C GLN A 200 6.64 -11.02 7.38
N ILE A 201 7.31 -10.77 6.25
CA ILE A 201 6.64 -10.54 4.97
C ILE A 201 5.85 -11.78 4.56
N GLN A 202 6.45 -12.97 4.61
CA GLN A 202 5.77 -14.20 4.22
C GLN A 202 4.64 -14.59 5.16
N ALA A 203 4.84 -14.43 6.48
CA ALA A 203 3.80 -14.69 7.47
C ALA A 203 2.58 -13.76 7.32
N GLY A 204 2.76 -12.58 6.72
CA GLY A 204 1.69 -11.63 6.44
C GLY A 204 1.00 -11.81 5.08
N VAL A 205 1.36 -12.81 4.28
CA VAL A 205 0.71 -13.04 2.97
C VAL A 205 -0.77 -13.36 3.18
N PRO A 206 -1.70 -12.69 2.48
CA PRO A 206 -3.12 -12.97 2.61
C PRO A 206 -3.51 -14.35 2.05
N GLY A 207 -4.42 -15.04 2.73
CA GLY A 207 -5.07 -16.26 2.24
C GLY A 207 -4.68 -17.56 2.94
N PRO A 208 -5.40 -18.66 2.67
CA PRO A 208 -5.31 -19.89 3.46
C PRO A 208 -3.97 -20.63 3.31
N LYS A 209 -3.28 -20.46 2.17
CA LYS A 209 -2.00 -21.14 1.88
C LYS A 209 -0.84 -20.62 2.71
N THR A 210 -0.98 -19.46 3.35
CA THR A 210 0.07 -18.87 4.19
C THR A 210 0.38 -19.76 5.38
N VAL A 211 -0.62 -20.43 5.96
CA VAL A 211 -0.44 -21.35 7.10
C VAL A 211 0.43 -22.57 6.74
N GLU A 212 0.45 -22.98 5.46
CA GLU A 212 1.31 -24.08 5.00
C GLU A 212 2.76 -23.62 4.72
N THR A 213 2.96 -22.31 4.56
CA THR A 213 4.26 -21.71 4.20
C THR A 213 5.10 -21.32 5.42
N VAL A 214 4.43 -21.08 6.56
CA VAL A 214 5.03 -20.69 7.86
C VAL A 214 5.23 -21.91 8.74
#